data_AF-A0A502SNW6-F1
#
_entry.id   AF-A0A502SNW6-F1
#
_cell.length_a   1.000
_cell.length_b   1.000
_cell.length_c   1.000
_cell.angle_alpha   90.00
_cell.angle_beta   90.00
_cell.angle_gamma   90.00
#
_symmetry.space_group_name_H-M   'P 1'
#
loop_
_entity.id
_entity.type
_entity.pdbx_description
1 polymer ?
#
loop_
_entity_poly.entity_id
_entity_poly.type
_entity_poly.pdbx_seq_one_letter_code
_entity_poly.pdbx_strand_id
1 'polypeptide(L)'
;MSHDEDHITSTREKLVRMANQIAAFFHSKPREEGIAGVAEHINKFWEPRMRRQFFEMLDAGTENFDELVVAASAKIKRPISPAEADMKLGLTAFPADVAASQK
;
A
#
# COMPACT_ATOMS: atom_id res chain seq x y z
N MET A 1 -3.66 -25.46 13.56
CA MET A 1 -3.02 -24.90 12.35
C MET A 1 -3.22 -23.41 12.44
N SER A 2 -2.25 -22.69 13.00
CA SER A 2 -2.44 -21.33 13.50
C SER A 2 -1.13 -20.56 13.31
N HIS A 3 -0.94 -19.98 12.12
CA HIS A 3 0.05 -18.90 11.94
C HIS A 3 -0.15 -18.11 10.63
N ASP A 4 -1.39 -17.76 10.28
CA ASP A 4 -1.64 -16.82 9.17
C ASP A 4 -2.16 -15.45 9.66
N GLU A 5 -2.69 -15.35 10.89
CA GLU A 5 -3.29 -14.10 11.40
C GLU A 5 -2.28 -13.06 11.93
N ASP A 6 -1.22 -13.47 12.63
CA ASP A 6 -0.24 -12.55 13.25
C ASP A 6 0.66 -11.82 12.23
N HIS A 7 0.86 -12.41 11.05
CA HIS A 7 1.76 -11.85 10.03
C HIS A 7 1.13 -10.66 9.27
N ILE A 8 -0.20 -10.65 9.13
CA ILE A 8 -0.93 -9.62 8.38
C ILE A 8 -1.05 -8.33 9.20
N THR A 9 -1.33 -8.43 10.51
CA THR A 9 -1.37 -7.28 11.43
C THR A 9 -0.03 -6.55 11.52
N SER A 10 1.07 -7.31 11.62
CA SER A 10 2.41 -6.71 11.69
C SER A 10 2.79 -5.98 10.39
N THR A 11 2.26 -6.42 9.24
CA THR A 11 2.57 -5.84 7.92
C THR A 11 1.85 -4.50 7.71
N ARG A 12 0.58 -4.40 8.12
CA ARG A 12 -0.20 -3.14 8.03
C ARG A 12 0.38 -2.04 8.92
N GLU A 13 0.72 -2.35 10.17
CA GLU A 13 1.32 -1.40 11.10
C GLU A 13 2.67 -0.89 10.60
N LYS A 14 3.44 -1.78 9.95
CA LYS A 14 4.70 -1.41 9.31
C LYS A 14 4.50 -0.47 8.13
N LEU A 15 3.48 -0.68 7.30
CA LEU A 15 3.15 0.24 6.20
C LEU A 15 2.77 1.64 6.71
N VAL A 16 1.94 1.71 7.75
CA VAL A 16 1.59 2.99 8.41
C VAL A 16 2.84 3.69 8.91
N ARG A 17 3.70 2.96 9.64
CA ARG A 17 4.97 3.50 10.14
C ARG A 17 5.87 4.00 9.01
N MET A 18 6.03 3.25 7.92
CA MET A 18 6.82 3.67 6.77
C MET A 18 6.25 4.94 6.12
N ALA A 19 4.93 5.01 5.93
CA ALA A 19 4.29 6.20 5.37
C ALA A 19 4.54 7.44 6.25
N ASN A 20 4.38 7.31 7.57
CA ASN A 20 4.64 8.39 8.52
C ASN A 20 6.13 8.79 8.56
N GLN A 21 7.05 7.84 8.40
CA GLN A 21 8.48 8.16 8.30
C GLN A 21 8.81 8.98 7.04
N ILE A 22 8.19 8.65 5.91
CA ILE A 22 8.32 9.45 4.67
C ILE A 22 7.76 10.85 4.92
N ALA A 23 6.58 10.96 5.54
CA ALA A 23 5.96 12.23 5.88
C ALA A 23 6.85 13.10 6.78
N ALA A 24 7.41 12.52 7.84
CA ALA A 24 8.29 13.20 8.78
C ALA A 24 9.54 13.78 8.08
N PHE A 25 10.09 13.07 7.10
CA PHE A 25 11.20 13.58 6.29
C PHE A 25 10.80 14.82 5.48
N PHE A 26 9.60 14.81 4.89
CA PHE A 26 9.06 15.92 4.11
C PHE A 26 8.47 17.05 4.95
N HIS A 27 8.32 16.88 6.26
CA HIS A 27 7.81 17.90 7.17
C HIS A 27 8.74 19.13 7.29
N SER A 28 10.02 18.98 6.92
CA SER A 28 10.98 20.10 6.83
C SER A 28 10.82 20.93 5.54
N LYS A 29 9.99 20.49 4.59
CA LYS A 29 9.67 21.18 3.35
C LYS A 29 8.32 21.92 3.49
N PRO A 30 8.05 22.94 2.66
CA PRO A 30 6.72 23.56 2.65
C PRO A 30 5.65 22.53 2.31
N ARG A 31 4.46 22.71 2.90
CA ARG A 31 3.37 21.72 2.89
C ARG A 31 3.06 21.19 1.49
N GLU A 32 2.98 22.06 0.49
CA GLU A 32 2.66 21.70 -0.89
C GLU A 32 3.74 20.81 -1.53
N GLU A 33 5.02 21.13 -1.31
CA GLU A 33 6.15 20.31 -1.75
C GLU A 33 6.21 18.99 -0.98
N GLY A 34 5.91 19.01 0.32
CA GLY A 34 5.86 17.81 1.14
C GLY A 34 4.80 16.83 0.66
N ILE A 35 3.58 17.30 0.38
CA ILE A 35 2.48 16.49 -0.18
C ILE A 35 2.89 15.87 -1.53
N ALA A 36 3.49 16.67 -2.42
CA ALA A 36 3.95 16.19 -3.72
C ALA A 36 5.09 15.15 -3.59
N GLY A 37 6.06 15.41 -2.72
CA GLY A 37 7.22 14.54 -2.48
C GLY A 37 6.83 13.21 -1.85
N VAL A 38 5.94 13.21 -0.85
CA VAL A 38 5.41 11.98 -0.24
C VAL A 38 4.68 11.13 -1.29
N ALA A 39 3.80 11.75 -2.08
CA ALA A 39 3.06 11.03 -3.11
C ALA A 39 4.00 10.45 -4.20
N GLU A 40 4.99 11.21 -4.65
CA GLU A 40 5.97 10.74 -5.62
C GLU A 40 6.80 9.58 -5.07
N HIS A 41 7.26 9.68 -3.82
CA HIS A 41 8.03 8.64 -3.16
C HIS A 41 7.22 7.34 -3.06
N ILE A 42 5.98 7.40 -2.61
CA ILE A 42 5.11 6.23 -2.54
C ILE A 42 4.87 5.65 -3.94
N ASN A 43 4.58 6.48 -4.95
CA ASN A 43 4.40 6.00 -6.31
C ASN A 43 5.64 5.32 -6.91
N LYS A 44 6.85 5.81 -6.58
CA LYS A 44 8.12 5.34 -7.15
C LYS A 44 8.67 4.11 -6.45
N PHE A 45 8.54 4.03 -5.13
CA PHE A 45 9.14 2.98 -4.31
C PHE A 45 8.13 1.92 -3.85
N TRP A 46 6.83 2.23 -3.77
CA TRP A 46 5.84 1.26 -3.32
C TRP A 46 5.25 0.48 -4.50
N GLU A 47 5.34 -0.83 -4.37
CA GLU A 47 4.69 -1.78 -5.24
C GLU A 47 3.17 -1.63 -5.24
N PRO A 48 2.49 -2.06 -6.33
CA PRO A 48 1.03 -1.96 -6.45
C PRO A 48 0.27 -2.58 -5.27
N ARG A 49 0.75 -3.71 -4.72
CA ARG A 49 0.12 -4.36 -3.56
C ARG A 49 0.17 -3.51 -2.30
N MET A 50 1.34 -2.94 -2.01
CA MET A 50 1.53 -2.04 -0.86
C MET A 50 0.64 -0.80 -0.98
N ARG A 51 0.52 -0.23 -2.20
CA ARG A 51 -0.38 0.89 -2.45
C ARG A 51 -1.84 0.53 -2.25
N ARG A 52 -2.27 -0.69 -2.61
CA ARG A 52 -3.63 -1.13 -2.27
C ARG A 52 -3.85 -1.19 -0.76
N GLN A 53 -3.00 -1.92 -0.04
CA GLN A 53 -3.12 -2.07 1.42
C GLN A 53 -3.10 -0.71 2.12
N PHE A 54 -2.27 0.22 1.64
CA PHE A 54 -2.27 1.62 2.06
C PHE A 54 -3.65 2.28 1.97
N PHE A 55 -4.29 2.18 0.81
CA PHE A 55 -5.61 2.76 0.61
C PHE A 55 -6.70 2.04 1.39
N GLU A 56 -6.63 0.72 1.57
CA GLU A 56 -7.55 -0.03 2.43
C GLU A 56 -7.46 0.44 3.89
N MET A 57 -6.24 0.68 4.39
CA MET A 57 -6.06 1.24 5.74
C MET A 57 -6.54 2.68 5.85
N LEU A 58 -6.31 3.52 4.83
CA LEU A 58 -6.82 4.89 4.82
C LEU A 58 -8.35 4.93 4.82
N ASP A 59 -9.00 4.01 4.12
CA ASP A 59 -10.46 3.86 4.08
C ASP A 59 -11.02 3.34 5.42
N ALA A 60 -10.30 2.42 6.06
CA ALA A 60 -10.63 1.92 7.40
C ALA A 60 -10.46 2.98 8.50
N GLY A 61 -9.56 3.95 8.32
CA GLY A 61 -9.39 5.08 9.23
C GLY A 61 -8.05 5.80 9.09
N THR A 62 -8.09 7.13 9.08
CA THR A 62 -6.88 7.96 8.92
C THR A 62 -6.18 8.30 10.24
N GLU A 63 -6.65 7.80 11.38
CA GLU A 63 -6.22 8.21 12.73
C GLU A 63 -4.73 7.95 13.00
N ASN A 64 -4.17 6.93 12.36
CA ASN A 64 -2.76 6.55 12.52
C ASN A 64 -1.85 7.15 11.43
N PHE A 65 -2.39 7.94 10.50
CA PHE A 65 -1.64 8.53 9.40
C PHE A 65 -1.38 10.01 9.65
N ASP A 66 -0.19 10.45 9.27
CA ASP A 66 0.18 11.86 9.29
C ASP A 66 -0.67 12.68 8.28
N GLU A 67 -0.93 13.95 8.58
CA GLU A 67 -1.73 14.83 7.72
C GLU A 67 -1.14 14.97 6.30
N LEU A 68 0.19 14.95 6.15
CA LEU A 68 0.85 15.00 4.85
C LEU A 68 0.60 13.72 4.06
N VAL A 69 0.50 12.57 4.73
CA VAL A 69 0.21 11.28 4.11
C VAL A 69 -1.22 11.23 3.61
N VAL A 70 -2.17 11.70 4.43
CA VAL A 70 -3.58 11.81 4.05
C VAL A 70 -3.75 12.76 2.88
N ALA A 71 -3.10 13.93 2.90
CA ALA A 71 -3.14 14.87 1.78
C ALA A 71 -2.46 14.32 0.52
N ALA A 72 -1.34 13.60 0.68
CA ALA A 72 -0.64 12.95 -0.44
C ALA A 72 -1.46 11.82 -1.06
N SER A 73 -2.36 11.18 -0.31
CA SER A 73 -3.21 10.10 -0.81
C SER A 73 -4.02 10.48 -2.05
N ALA A 74 -4.42 11.75 -2.17
CA ALA A 74 -5.12 12.28 -3.34
C ALA A 74 -4.26 12.33 -4.61
N LYS A 75 -2.92 12.33 -4.47
CA LYS A 75 -1.95 12.33 -5.57
C LYS A 75 -1.33 10.96 -5.85
N ILE A 76 -1.58 9.96 -4.99
CA ILE A 76 -1.04 8.60 -5.16
C ILE A 76 -1.91 7.83 -6.16
N LYS A 77 -1.28 7.14 -7.11
CA LYS A 77 -1.99 6.35 -8.12
C LYS A 77 -2.49 5.04 -7.50
N ARG A 78 -3.83 4.92 -7.38
CA ARG A 78 -4.51 3.68 -6.98
C ARG A 78 -4.30 2.60 -8.06
N PRO A 79 -3.71 1.45 -7.74
CA PRO A 79 -3.58 0.35 -8.69
C PRO A 79 -4.94 -0.34 -8.88
N ILE A 80 -5.30 -0.55 -10.14
CA ILE A 80 -6.66 -0.86 -10.59
C ILE A 80 -6.96 -2.37 -10.54
N SER A 81 -5.93 -3.25 -10.57
CA SER A 81 -6.13 -4.70 -10.75
C SER A 81 -5.25 -5.57 -9.83
N PRO A 82 -5.82 -6.58 -9.13
CA PRO A 82 -5.07 -7.58 -8.35
C PRO A 82 -4.10 -8.40 -9.22
N ALA A 83 -4.47 -8.65 -10.46
CA ALA A 83 -3.73 -9.48 -11.40
C ALA A 83 -2.38 -8.85 -11.83
N GLU A 84 -2.36 -7.54 -12.11
CA GLU A 84 -1.11 -6.84 -12.47
C GLU A 84 -0.14 -6.72 -11.29
N ALA A 85 -0.68 -6.70 -10.07
CA ALA A 85 0.10 -6.61 -8.84
C ALA A 85 0.75 -7.95 -8.44
N ASP A 86 0.13 -9.07 -8.82
CA ASP A 86 0.65 -10.44 -8.62
C ASP A 86 1.72 -10.82 -9.65
N MET A 87 1.47 -10.52 -10.94
CA MET A 87 2.36 -10.87 -12.04
C MET A 87 3.75 -10.22 -11.96
N LYS A 88 3.87 -9.06 -11.31
CA LYS A 88 5.14 -8.31 -11.27
C LYS A 88 6.12 -8.79 -10.19
N LEU A 89 5.66 -9.59 -9.22
CA LEU A 89 6.48 -10.09 -8.11
C LEU A 89 6.97 -11.54 -8.33
N GLY A 90 6.59 -12.18 -9.44
CA GLY A 90 6.94 -13.58 -9.70
C GLY A 90 6.29 -14.58 -8.72
N LEU A 91 5.31 -14.13 -7.94
CA LEU A 91 4.45 -15.01 -7.17
C LEU A 91 3.44 -15.58 -8.17
N THR A 92 3.63 -16.82 -8.61
CA THR A 92 2.59 -17.49 -9.40
C THR A 92 1.31 -17.51 -8.58
N ALA A 93 0.26 -16.82 -9.02
CA ALA A 93 -1.09 -17.11 -8.60
C ALA A 93 -1.26 -18.64 -8.59
N PHE A 94 -1.43 -19.23 -7.41
CA PHE A 94 -1.86 -20.61 -7.33
C PHE A 94 -3.27 -20.66 -7.95
N PRO A 95 -3.49 -21.41 -9.04
CA PRO A 95 -4.83 -21.56 -9.58
C PRO A 95 -5.56 -22.55 -8.67
N ALA A 96 -6.13 -22.05 -7.58
CA ALA A 96 -7.06 -22.85 -6.78
C ALA A 96 -8.48 -22.90 -7.40
N ASP A 97 -8.72 -22.21 -8.52
CA ASP A 97 -10.04 -22.25 -9.17
C ASP A 97 -9.94 -22.00 -10.70
N VAL A 98 -9.39 -22.97 -11.45
CA VAL A 98 -9.75 -23.13 -12.87
C VAL A 98 -9.95 -24.61 -13.17
N ALA A 99 -11.22 -24.96 -13.37
CA ALA A 99 -11.71 -26.09 -14.14
C ALA A 99 -11.45 -27.50 -13.57
N ALA A 100 -12.35 -27.90 -12.66
CA ALA A 100 -13.00 -29.19 -12.84
C ALA A 100 -13.54 -29.32 -14.28
N SER A 101 -13.36 -30.51 -14.87
CA SER A 101 -14.06 -31.01 -16.05
C SER A 101 -13.56 -30.57 -17.44
N GLN A 102 -12.73 -31.40 -18.07
CA GLN A 102 -13.22 -32.26 -19.16
C GLN A 102 -12.22 -33.35 -19.59
N LYS A 103 -12.68 -34.60 -19.39
CA LYS A 103 -12.48 -35.86 -20.15
C LYS A 103 -11.07 -36.35 -20.47
#